data_AF-A0A1S3QQV6-F1
#
_entry.id   AF-A0A1S3QQV6-F1
#
_cell.length_a   1.000
_cell.length_b   1.000
_cell.length_c   1.000
_cell.angle_alpha   90.00
_cell.angle_beta   90.00
_cell.angle_gamma   90.00
#
_symmetry.space_group_name_H-M   'P 1'
#
loop_
_entity.id
_entity.type
_entity.pdbx_description
1 polymer ?
#
loop_
_entity_poly.entity_id
_entity_poly.type
_entity_poly.pdbx_seq_one_letter_code
_entity_poly.pdbx_strand_id
1 'polypeptide(L)'
;SKLLSELRQEAAVCLGLLCTALSYEAERIFKWMFVKFSSSTRDEVRLLYLVAAYRALEAAGERKAFSPVMQLVMSSLQSILENLDTPELLCQSVRCILQVARCYPHVFSTNFRDTVDILVGWHIDHTQKQSLTQQVSGWLQSLEQFWVADLTFSTTLLGQFLEDMEAYAEDLGHVGSGEAVDEDIPPPTVSLPKLAALLRVFSTVVRCIGQRFNPIRGPPITQAYVSDVLNRVLACVSTAKQVLFSEPVLTAGNECVCVLLVSLEPSAQLTDTVITYGLDQLDACRACGPEYSLAVLSLITLIVDQINTKLPAWFVEKLLAPTSQLLELRFNRDREVMSAALGVYQSVLSLKNIPILEAAYKLVLGEMACALSSLLVPLGLSPTPGTPSPTPPPFPGIQHPVFAPLTLTPERAEFTLIFNLSALTTIGNTKNSLIGMWALSPTVFALLSQNLMLVHSDLAVYHPAVQYAVLYTLYSHCTRHDHFISSSLSSS
;
A
#
# COMPACT_ATOMS: atom_id res chain seq x y z
N SER A 1 4.44 35.81 22.18
CA SER A 1 3.08 35.61 22.71
C SER A 1 2.23 34.95 21.64
N LYS A 2 1.53 33.85 21.98
CA LYS A 2 0.64 33.12 21.05
C LYS A 2 -0.40 34.04 20.40
N LEU A 3 -1.00 34.92 21.20
CA LEU A 3 -1.99 35.92 20.77
C LEU A 3 -1.45 36.87 19.69
N LEU A 4 -0.18 37.29 19.79
CA LEU A 4 0.43 38.19 18.81
C LEU A 4 0.65 37.46 17.46
N SER A 5 0.95 36.17 17.50
CA SER A 5 1.08 35.35 16.29
C SER A 5 -0.26 35.18 15.60
N GLU A 6 -1.31 34.88 16.36
CA GLU A 6 -2.69 34.76 15.86
C GLU A 6 -3.16 36.09 15.23
N LEU A 7 -2.95 37.22 15.92
CA LEU A 7 -3.32 38.53 15.39
C LEU A 7 -2.60 38.87 14.08
N ARG A 8 -1.32 38.48 13.94
CA ARG A 8 -0.57 38.67 12.70
C ARG A 8 -1.12 37.81 11.57
N GLN A 9 -1.51 36.57 11.85
CA GLN A 9 -2.14 35.70 10.86
C GLN A 9 -3.49 36.25 10.40
N GLU A 10 -4.35 36.70 11.32
CA GLU A 10 -5.62 37.33 10.96
C GLU A 10 -5.43 38.60 10.12
N ALA A 11 -4.43 39.43 10.46
CA ALA A 11 -4.09 40.59 9.64
C ALA A 11 -3.66 40.21 8.21
N ALA A 12 -2.90 39.12 8.04
CA ALA A 12 -2.56 38.60 6.72
C ALA A 12 -3.79 38.09 5.95
N VAL A 13 -4.71 37.40 6.63
CA VAL A 13 -5.98 36.96 6.03
C VAL A 13 -6.81 38.16 5.55
N CYS A 14 -6.96 39.19 6.39
CA CYS A 14 -7.67 40.42 6.03
C CYS A 14 -7.05 41.12 4.82
N LEU A 15 -5.71 41.16 4.73
CA LEU A 15 -5.01 41.72 3.57
C LEU A 15 -5.34 40.94 2.29
N GLY A 16 -5.40 39.61 2.36
CA GLY A 16 -5.80 38.76 1.24
C GLY A 16 -7.22 39.05 0.77
N LEU A 17 -8.18 39.12 1.71
CA LEU A 17 -9.58 39.45 1.40
C LEU A 17 -9.73 40.86 0.82
N LEU A 18 -8.96 41.83 1.32
CA LEU A 18 -8.93 43.19 0.79
C LEU A 18 -8.45 43.21 -0.65
N CYS A 19 -7.42 42.43 -0.99
CA CYS A 19 -6.94 42.28 -2.37
C CYS A 19 -8.04 41.78 -3.30
N THR A 20 -8.85 40.81 -2.86
CA THR A 20 -10.00 40.30 -3.63
C THR A 20 -11.11 41.33 -3.76
N ALA A 21 -11.42 42.08 -2.70
CA ALA A 21 -12.43 43.14 -2.73
C ALA A 21 -12.01 44.30 -3.65
N LEU A 22 -10.71 44.60 -3.72
CA LEU A 22 -10.11 45.62 -4.56
C LEU A 22 -9.49 45.02 -5.83
N SER A 23 -10.18 44.08 -6.50
CA SER A 23 -9.62 43.33 -7.63
C SER A 23 -9.09 44.19 -8.77
N TYR A 24 -9.62 45.41 -8.93
CA TYR A 24 -9.16 46.40 -9.91
C TYR A 24 -7.75 46.96 -9.61
N GLU A 25 -7.27 46.86 -8.37
CA GLU A 25 -5.92 47.24 -7.92
C GLU A 25 -5.02 46.02 -7.62
N ALA A 26 -5.48 44.81 -7.94
CA ALA A 26 -4.80 43.56 -7.57
C ALA A 26 -3.33 43.52 -8.01
N GLU A 27 -2.98 44.04 -9.19
CA GLU A 27 -1.60 44.06 -9.69
C GLU A 27 -0.66 44.80 -8.73
N ARG A 28 -1.10 45.97 -8.26
CA ARG A 28 -0.33 46.81 -7.34
C ARG A 28 -0.17 46.14 -5.99
N ILE A 29 -1.24 45.52 -5.50
CA ILE A 29 -1.25 44.84 -4.20
C ILE A 29 -0.35 43.61 -4.25
N PHE A 30 -0.45 42.76 -5.27
CA PHE A 30 0.44 41.59 -5.44
C PHE A 30 1.91 42.00 -5.60
N LYS A 31 2.22 42.96 -6.47
CA LYS A 31 3.59 43.50 -6.59
C LYS A 31 4.13 43.98 -5.25
N TRP A 32 3.34 44.73 -4.50
CA TRP A 32 3.74 45.20 -3.17
C TRP A 32 3.99 44.05 -2.19
N MET A 33 3.09 43.05 -2.14
CA MET A 33 3.26 41.88 -1.28
C MET A 33 4.55 41.12 -1.61
N PHE A 34 4.83 40.86 -2.88
CA PHE A 34 6.02 40.11 -3.30
C PHE A 34 7.32 40.90 -3.09
N VAL A 35 7.33 42.21 -3.35
CA VAL A 35 8.48 43.06 -3.01
C VAL A 35 8.74 43.04 -1.50
N LYS A 36 7.69 43.12 -0.67
CA LYS A 36 7.83 43.06 0.79
C LYS A 36 8.31 41.69 1.26
N PHE A 37 7.83 40.62 0.66
CA PHE A 37 8.35 39.27 0.86
C PHE A 37 9.86 39.21 0.60
N SER A 38 10.32 39.60 -0.60
CA SER A 38 11.72 39.53 -0.99
C SER A 38 12.63 40.41 -0.13
N SER A 39 12.14 41.59 0.29
CA SER A 39 12.90 42.50 1.15
C SER A 39 12.99 42.06 2.62
N SER A 40 12.14 41.13 3.06
CA SER A 40 12.15 40.64 4.44
C SER A 40 13.28 39.63 4.64
N THR A 41 13.97 39.70 5.77
CA THR A 41 14.95 38.70 6.23
C THR A 41 14.37 37.69 7.23
N ARG A 42 13.12 37.92 7.68
CA ARG A 42 12.45 37.07 8.67
C ARG A 42 11.42 36.18 8.00
N ASP A 43 11.60 34.87 8.14
CA ASP A 43 10.68 33.89 7.54
C ASP A 43 9.26 33.97 8.11
N GLU A 44 9.12 34.27 9.41
CA GLU A 44 7.81 34.54 10.01
C GLU A 44 7.03 35.63 9.25
N VAL A 45 7.72 36.67 8.78
CA VAL A 45 7.09 37.79 8.07
C VAL A 45 6.84 37.42 6.61
N ARG A 46 7.77 36.70 5.98
CA ARG A 46 7.62 36.15 4.62
C ARG A 46 6.39 35.23 4.54
N LEU A 47 6.21 34.36 5.52
CA LEU A 47 5.05 33.48 5.65
C LEU A 47 3.73 34.26 5.67
N LEU A 48 3.65 35.38 6.38
CA LEU A 48 2.43 36.20 6.42
C LEU A 48 2.06 36.77 5.05
N TYR A 49 3.04 37.18 4.24
CA TYR A 49 2.75 37.65 2.87
C TYR A 49 2.27 36.53 1.95
N LEU A 50 2.82 35.31 2.10
CA LEU A 50 2.33 34.13 1.37
C LEU A 50 0.91 33.73 1.84
N VAL A 51 0.61 33.81 3.13
CA VAL A 51 -0.74 33.59 3.65
C VAL A 51 -1.72 34.60 3.07
N ALA A 52 -1.35 35.88 3.00
CA ALA A 52 -2.18 36.91 2.39
C ALA A 52 -2.41 36.64 0.90
N ALA A 53 -1.36 36.28 0.15
CA ALA A 53 -1.46 35.92 -1.26
C ALA A 53 -2.35 34.70 -1.48
N TYR A 54 -2.18 33.63 -0.69
CA TYR A 54 -3.04 32.44 -0.74
C TYR A 54 -4.50 32.79 -0.48
N ARG A 55 -4.79 33.56 0.57
CA ARG A 55 -6.17 33.95 0.91
C ARG A 55 -6.80 34.82 -0.17
N ALA A 56 -6.04 35.69 -0.83
CA ALA A 56 -6.54 36.44 -1.98
C ALA A 56 -6.93 35.48 -3.13
N LEU A 57 -6.05 34.54 -3.49
CA LEU A 57 -6.26 33.56 -4.56
C LEU A 57 -7.45 32.63 -4.28
N GLU A 58 -7.57 32.17 -3.03
CA GLU A 58 -8.67 31.34 -2.57
C GLU A 58 -10.01 32.09 -2.64
N ALA A 59 -10.06 33.32 -2.13
CA ALA A 59 -11.27 34.15 -2.11
C ALA A 59 -11.72 34.59 -3.51
N ALA A 60 -10.78 34.80 -4.44
CA ALA A 60 -11.11 35.05 -5.85
C ALA A 60 -11.76 33.82 -6.50
N GLY A 61 -11.34 32.62 -6.11
CA GLY A 61 -11.91 31.35 -6.53
C GLY A 61 -12.09 31.23 -8.05
N GLU A 62 -13.20 30.63 -8.47
CA GLU A 62 -13.54 30.45 -9.88
C GLU A 62 -14.09 31.72 -10.56
N ARG A 63 -14.26 32.82 -9.81
CA ARG A 63 -14.73 34.10 -10.39
C ARG A 63 -13.70 34.71 -11.34
N LYS A 64 -12.47 34.18 -11.36
CA LYS A 64 -11.39 34.57 -12.28
C LYS A 64 -11.07 36.07 -12.24
N ALA A 65 -11.33 36.70 -11.09
CA ALA A 65 -11.18 38.14 -10.87
C ALA A 65 -9.74 38.65 -11.05
N PHE A 66 -8.76 37.75 -10.96
CA PHE A 66 -7.33 38.05 -11.11
C PHE A 66 -6.74 37.61 -12.46
N SER A 67 -7.58 37.27 -13.45
CA SER A 67 -7.09 36.83 -14.78
C SER A 67 -6.03 37.77 -15.39
N PRO A 68 -6.17 39.11 -15.34
CA PRO A 68 -5.19 40.01 -15.95
C PRO A 68 -3.82 39.98 -15.27
N VAL A 69 -3.76 39.63 -13.98
CA VAL A 69 -2.55 39.72 -13.15
C VAL A 69 -1.93 38.35 -12.86
N MET A 70 -2.60 37.27 -13.24
CA MET A 70 -2.23 35.92 -12.83
C MET A 70 -0.85 35.49 -13.35
N GLN A 71 -0.47 35.92 -14.55
CA GLN A 71 0.87 35.67 -15.09
C GLN A 71 1.95 36.27 -14.18
N LEU A 72 1.78 37.52 -13.74
CA LEU A 72 2.68 38.17 -12.80
C LEU A 72 2.74 37.44 -11.46
N VAL A 73 1.58 37.01 -10.96
CA VAL A 73 1.50 36.26 -9.69
C VAL A 73 2.26 34.94 -9.83
N MET A 74 2.05 34.20 -10.91
CA MET A 74 2.73 32.92 -11.15
C MET A 74 4.24 33.09 -11.30
N SER A 75 4.72 34.06 -12.10
CA SER A 75 6.15 34.34 -12.22
C SER A 75 6.80 34.73 -10.89
N SER A 76 6.08 35.48 -10.05
CA SER A 76 6.57 35.85 -8.71
C SER A 76 6.64 34.64 -7.79
N LEU A 77 5.62 33.77 -7.80
CA LEU A 77 5.60 32.54 -7.02
C LEU A 77 6.68 31.55 -7.46
N GLN A 78 6.94 31.45 -8.76
CA GLN A 78 8.02 30.62 -9.31
C GLN A 78 9.39 31.13 -8.85
N SER A 79 9.65 32.43 -8.97
CA SER A 79 10.89 33.03 -8.47
C SER A 79 11.04 32.85 -6.96
N ILE A 80 9.96 32.92 -6.19
CA ILE A 80 9.99 32.60 -4.76
C ILE A 80 10.38 31.14 -4.55
N LEU A 81 9.73 30.21 -5.25
CA LEU A 81 9.96 28.76 -5.13
C LEU A 81 11.42 28.36 -5.39
N GLU A 82 12.07 28.98 -6.39
CA GLU A 82 13.48 28.75 -6.74
C GLU A 82 14.48 29.18 -5.66
N ASN A 83 14.08 30.10 -4.78
CA ASN A 83 14.96 30.69 -3.76
C ASN A 83 14.59 30.25 -2.33
N LEU A 84 13.76 29.20 -2.18
CA LEU A 84 13.35 28.71 -0.87
C LEU A 84 14.43 27.85 -0.22
N ASP A 85 14.62 28.06 1.08
CA ASP A 85 15.57 27.36 1.93
C ASP A 85 14.90 26.66 3.13
N THR A 86 13.60 26.90 3.38
CA THR A 86 12.87 26.34 4.52
C THR A 86 11.60 25.58 4.13
N PRO A 87 11.31 24.43 4.77
CA PRO A 87 10.07 23.66 4.55
C PRO A 87 8.78 24.45 4.77
N GLU A 88 8.77 25.39 5.72
CA GLU A 88 7.58 26.18 6.05
C GLU A 88 7.22 27.13 4.91
N LEU A 89 8.22 27.79 4.31
CA LEU A 89 8.01 28.64 3.14
C LEU A 89 7.61 27.82 1.92
N LEU A 90 8.19 26.63 1.74
CA LEU A 90 7.79 25.68 0.68
C LEU A 90 6.31 25.36 0.79
N CYS A 91 5.85 24.94 1.98
CA CYS A 91 4.44 24.61 2.24
C CYS A 91 3.48 25.73 1.81
N GLN A 92 3.76 26.98 2.18
CA GLN A 92 2.85 28.10 1.85
C GLN A 92 2.96 28.53 0.38
N SER A 93 4.16 28.48 -0.20
CA SER A 93 4.37 28.85 -1.60
C SER A 93 3.65 27.86 -2.53
N VAL A 94 3.78 26.56 -2.25
CA VAL A 94 3.11 25.50 -3.03
C VAL A 94 1.60 25.60 -2.89
N ARG A 95 1.06 25.93 -1.70
CA ARG A 95 -0.39 26.18 -1.55
C ARG A 95 -0.90 27.29 -2.48
N CYS A 96 -0.13 28.37 -2.63
CA CYS A 96 -0.47 29.43 -3.59
C CYS A 96 -0.45 28.88 -5.01
N ILE A 97 0.60 28.16 -5.39
CA ILE A 97 0.77 27.60 -6.73
C ILE A 97 -0.33 26.59 -7.07
N LEU A 98 -0.68 25.69 -6.16
CA LEU A 98 -1.78 24.73 -6.35
C LEU A 98 -3.13 25.44 -6.54
N GLN A 99 -3.35 26.56 -5.84
CA GLN A 99 -4.54 27.38 -6.05
C GLN A 99 -4.55 28.03 -7.44
N VAL A 100 -3.39 28.49 -7.93
CA VAL A 100 -3.23 28.97 -9.32
C VAL A 100 -3.48 27.83 -10.32
N ALA A 101 -2.90 26.65 -10.09
CA ALA A 101 -3.06 25.48 -10.95
C ALA A 101 -4.52 25.04 -11.06
N ARG A 102 -5.30 25.15 -9.98
CA ARG A 102 -6.73 24.86 -9.94
C ARG A 102 -7.57 25.91 -10.69
N CYS A 103 -7.37 27.19 -10.40
CA CYS A 103 -8.25 28.26 -10.90
C CYS A 103 -7.84 28.79 -12.29
N TYR A 104 -6.55 28.72 -12.62
CA TYR A 104 -5.93 29.26 -13.83
C TYR A 104 -4.97 28.24 -14.45
N PRO A 105 -5.44 27.04 -14.84
CA PRO A 105 -4.58 25.95 -15.30
C PRO A 105 -3.72 26.31 -16.53
N HIS A 106 -4.24 27.15 -17.43
CA HIS A 106 -3.51 27.66 -18.59
C HIS A 106 -2.31 28.56 -18.24
N VAL A 107 -2.32 29.20 -17.07
CA VAL A 107 -1.18 29.97 -16.57
C VAL A 107 -0.16 29.03 -15.96
N PHE A 108 -0.61 28.07 -15.15
CA PHE A 108 0.30 27.13 -14.50
C PHE A 108 0.96 26.16 -15.48
N SER A 109 0.31 25.79 -16.58
CA SER A 109 0.85 24.80 -17.54
C SER A 109 2.23 25.17 -18.09
N THR A 110 2.55 26.46 -18.23
CA THR A 110 3.87 26.91 -18.70
C THR A 110 4.97 26.80 -17.66
N ASN A 111 4.62 26.72 -16.38
CA ASN A 111 5.54 26.62 -15.24
C ASN A 111 5.54 25.23 -14.59
N PHE A 112 4.76 24.30 -15.13
CA PHE A 112 4.58 22.96 -14.55
C PHE A 112 5.90 22.22 -14.36
N ARG A 113 6.75 22.18 -15.39
CA ARG A 113 8.03 21.45 -15.35
C ARG A 113 8.96 22.04 -14.28
N ASP A 114 9.12 23.36 -14.23
CA ASP A 114 10.00 24.03 -13.26
C ASP A 114 9.49 23.88 -11.81
N THR A 115 8.17 23.94 -11.61
CA THR A 115 7.57 23.68 -10.29
C THR A 115 7.81 22.24 -9.86
N VAL A 116 7.62 21.28 -10.77
CA VAL A 116 7.81 19.85 -10.47
C VAL A 116 9.26 19.52 -10.18
N ASP A 117 10.22 20.08 -10.94
CA ASP A 117 11.66 19.84 -10.74
C ASP A 117 12.09 20.18 -9.31
N ILE A 118 11.65 21.34 -8.81
CA ILE A 118 11.93 21.76 -7.43
C ILE A 118 11.25 20.80 -6.43
N LEU A 119 9.96 20.51 -6.61
CA LEU A 119 9.23 19.62 -5.70
C LEU A 119 9.81 18.20 -5.66
N VAL A 120 10.23 17.68 -6.80
CA VAL A 120 10.93 16.41 -6.93
C VAL A 120 12.25 16.46 -6.15
N GLY A 121 13.02 17.54 -6.28
CA GLY A 121 14.23 17.76 -5.49
C GLY A 121 13.98 17.68 -3.97
N TRP A 122 12.94 18.36 -3.48
CA TRP A 122 12.53 18.29 -2.08
C TRP A 122 12.03 16.91 -1.64
N HIS A 123 11.52 16.10 -2.56
CA HIS A 123 11.04 14.74 -2.27
C HIS A 123 12.17 13.69 -2.27
N ILE A 124 13.16 13.87 -3.15
CA ILE A 124 14.37 13.03 -3.25
C ILE A 124 15.33 13.30 -2.07
N ASP A 125 15.34 14.50 -1.52
CA ASP A 125 16.18 14.82 -0.36
C ASP A 125 15.83 13.93 0.85
N HIS A 126 16.66 12.90 1.06
CA HIS A 126 16.50 11.89 2.11
C HIS A 126 16.74 12.45 3.52
N THR A 127 17.23 13.69 3.65
CA THR A 127 17.39 14.37 4.95
C THR A 127 16.10 15.03 5.42
N GLN A 128 15.10 15.16 4.54
CA GLN A 128 13.81 15.75 4.86
C GLN A 128 12.97 14.86 5.77
N LYS A 129 12.11 15.51 6.57
CA LYS A 129 11.14 14.81 7.42
C LYS A 129 10.13 14.04 6.56
N GLN A 130 9.77 12.83 6.97
CA GLN A 130 8.74 12.01 6.31
C GLN A 130 7.41 12.75 6.11
N SER A 131 6.99 13.55 7.10
CA SER A 131 5.78 14.38 7.00
C SER A 131 5.82 15.42 5.87
N LEU A 132 7.00 15.92 5.49
CA LEU A 132 7.16 16.84 4.37
C LEU A 132 7.12 16.07 3.05
N THR A 133 7.87 14.97 2.92
CA THR A 133 7.90 14.17 1.69
C THR A 133 6.54 13.57 1.35
N GLN A 134 5.74 13.20 2.37
CA GLN A 134 4.33 12.82 2.20
C GLN A 134 3.47 13.98 1.68
N GLN A 135 3.64 15.19 2.20
CA GLN A 135 2.93 16.38 1.71
C GLN A 135 3.30 16.71 0.27
N VAL A 136 4.60 16.70 -0.06
CA VAL A 136 5.10 16.92 -1.41
C VAL A 136 4.54 15.88 -2.38
N SER A 137 4.51 14.60 -1.98
CA SER A 137 3.87 13.54 -2.77
C SER A 137 2.39 13.84 -3.06
N GLY A 138 1.64 14.32 -2.05
CA GLY A 138 0.25 14.74 -2.24
C GLY A 138 0.09 15.95 -3.17
N TRP A 139 0.99 16.93 -3.09
CA TRP A 139 0.98 18.09 -3.99
C TRP A 139 1.27 17.68 -5.44
N LEU A 140 2.27 16.84 -5.67
CA LEU A 140 2.60 16.31 -7.00
C LEU A 140 1.41 15.54 -7.59
N GLN A 141 0.75 14.69 -6.81
CA GLN A 141 -0.43 13.93 -7.26
C GLN A 141 -1.62 14.85 -7.58
N SER A 142 -1.80 15.97 -6.86
CA SER A 142 -2.88 16.93 -7.15
C SER A 142 -2.72 17.64 -8.51
N LEU A 143 -1.54 17.53 -9.14
CA LEU A 143 -1.24 18.08 -10.46
C LEU A 143 -1.49 17.08 -11.60
N GLU A 144 -2.19 15.96 -11.37
CA GLU A 144 -2.44 14.87 -12.35
C GLU A 144 -2.71 15.37 -13.77
N GLN A 145 -3.62 16.35 -13.93
CA GLN A 145 -3.99 16.86 -15.26
C GLN A 145 -2.80 17.39 -16.08
N PHE A 146 -1.75 17.90 -15.43
CA PHE A 146 -0.56 18.44 -16.09
C PHE A 146 0.47 17.36 -16.41
N TRP A 147 0.66 16.38 -15.52
CA TRP A 147 1.48 15.19 -15.80
C TRP A 147 0.99 14.47 -17.05
N VAL A 148 -0.32 14.29 -17.11
CA VAL A 148 -0.97 13.53 -18.17
C VAL A 148 -1.08 14.36 -19.47
N ALA A 149 -1.03 15.69 -19.39
CA ALA A 149 -0.92 16.56 -20.57
C ALA A 149 0.47 16.47 -21.23
N ASP A 150 1.51 16.14 -20.46
CA ASP A 150 2.90 16.01 -20.93
C ASP A 150 3.49 14.65 -20.53
N LEU A 151 2.92 13.59 -21.13
CA LEU A 151 3.35 12.21 -20.87
C LEU A 151 4.80 11.96 -21.28
N THR A 152 5.28 12.61 -22.34
CA THR A 152 6.68 12.48 -22.79
C THR A 152 7.63 12.93 -21.69
N PHE A 153 7.43 14.13 -21.12
CA PHE A 153 8.20 14.61 -19.97
C PHE A 153 8.12 13.61 -18.80
N SER A 154 6.92 13.16 -18.47
CA SER A 154 6.70 12.22 -17.36
C SER A 154 7.48 10.91 -17.54
N THR A 155 7.46 10.33 -18.74
CA THR A 155 8.20 9.08 -19.04
C THR A 155 9.71 9.29 -19.09
N THR A 156 10.19 10.44 -19.59
CA THR A 156 11.62 10.77 -19.58
C THR A 156 12.13 10.91 -18.14
N LEU A 157 11.38 11.59 -17.28
CA LEU A 157 11.73 11.75 -15.87
C LEU A 157 11.78 10.40 -15.13
N LEU A 158 10.79 9.52 -15.37
CA LEU A 158 10.81 8.15 -14.83
C LEU A 158 12.05 7.37 -15.31
N GLY A 159 12.44 7.54 -16.57
CA GLY A 159 13.66 6.93 -17.13
C GLY A 159 14.92 7.38 -16.41
N GLN A 160 15.05 8.69 -16.16
CA GLN A 160 16.19 9.26 -15.42
C GLN A 160 16.28 8.70 -14.00
N PHE A 161 15.16 8.65 -13.26
CA PHE A 161 15.17 8.03 -11.92
C PHE A 161 15.55 6.56 -11.96
N LEU A 162 15.15 5.82 -13.00
CA LEU A 162 15.47 4.41 -13.12
C LEU A 162 16.97 4.20 -13.42
N GLU A 163 17.56 5.03 -14.27
CA GLU A 163 19.01 5.06 -14.52
C GLU A 163 19.78 5.37 -13.22
N ASP A 164 19.33 6.35 -12.44
CA ASP A 164 19.94 6.68 -11.16
C ASP A 164 19.83 5.52 -10.14
N MET A 165 18.67 4.83 -10.09
CA MET A 165 18.50 3.66 -9.21
C MET A 165 19.46 2.53 -9.55
N GLU A 166 19.67 2.28 -10.85
CA GLU A 166 20.60 1.25 -11.33
C GLU A 166 22.03 1.60 -11.00
N ALA A 167 22.44 2.86 -11.20
CA ALA A 167 23.78 3.31 -10.81
C ALA A 167 24.03 3.07 -9.31
N TYR A 168 23.09 3.44 -8.43
CA TYR A 168 23.23 3.15 -7.00
C TYR A 168 23.21 1.64 -6.67
N ALA A 169 22.45 0.83 -7.41
CA ALA A 169 22.41 -0.61 -7.21
C ALA A 169 23.71 -1.30 -7.68
N GLU A 170 24.30 -0.86 -8.78
CA GLU A 170 25.60 -1.32 -9.30
C GLU A 170 26.72 -0.97 -8.31
N ASP A 171 26.77 0.27 -7.84
CA ASP A 171 27.71 0.72 -6.79
C ASP A 171 27.62 -0.16 -5.54
N LEU A 172 26.39 -0.46 -5.08
CA LEU A 172 26.16 -1.36 -3.95
C LEU A 172 26.65 -2.79 -4.25
N GLY A 173 26.44 -3.28 -5.47
CA GLY A 173 26.88 -4.60 -5.92
C GLY A 173 28.39 -4.78 -5.83
N HIS A 174 29.17 -3.76 -6.23
CA HIS A 174 30.63 -3.76 -6.11
C HIS A 174 31.11 -3.83 -4.65
N VAL A 175 30.41 -3.15 -3.74
CA VAL A 175 30.71 -3.24 -2.30
C VAL A 175 30.42 -4.65 -1.76
N GLY A 176 29.35 -5.30 -2.24
CA GLY A 176 28.98 -6.66 -1.81
C GLY A 176 29.90 -7.77 -2.32
N SER A 177 30.53 -7.60 -3.49
CA SER A 177 31.43 -8.59 -4.10
C SER A 177 32.83 -8.61 -3.48
N GLY A 178 33.20 -7.57 -2.70
CA GLY A 178 34.53 -7.43 -2.11
C GLY A 178 35.62 -7.13 -3.14
N GLU A 179 35.24 -6.71 -4.35
CA GLU A 179 36.18 -6.11 -5.31
C GLU A 179 36.78 -4.84 -4.69
N ALA A 180 38.00 -4.47 -5.10
CA ALA A 180 38.68 -3.30 -4.57
C ALA A 180 37.78 -2.07 -4.77
N VAL A 181 37.17 -1.60 -3.68
CA VAL A 181 36.26 -0.46 -3.67
C VAL A 181 37.05 0.72 -4.18
N ASP A 182 36.71 1.21 -5.37
CA ASP A 182 37.23 2.48 -5.87
C ASP A 182 36.90 3.55 -4.82
N GLU A 183 37.82 4.46 -4.51
CA GLU A 183 37.62 5.46 -3.45
C GLU A 183 36.40 6.36 -3.73
N ASP A 184 35.95 6.39 -4.99
CA ASP A 184 34.79 7.15 -5.47
C ASP A 184 33.43 6.46 -5.24
N ILE A 185 33.38 5.18 -4.83
CA ILE A 185 32.10 4.46 -4.61
C ILE A 185 31.53 4.82 -3.22
N PRO A 186 30.31 5.38 -3.14
CA PRO A 186 29.70 5.74 -1.87
C PRO A 186 29.37 4.50 -1.03
N PRO A 187 29.55 4.55 0.31
CA PRO A 187 29.24 3.43 1.18
C PRO A 187 27.72 3.15 1.21
N PRO A 188 27.29 1.92 1.54
CA PRO A 188 25.87 1.56 1.58
C PRO A 188 25.01 2.46 2.48
N THR A 189 25.59 3.00 3.56
CA THR A 189 24.93 3.94 4.47
C THR A 189 24.51 5.25 3.82
N VAL A 190 25.14 5.63 2.70
CA VAL A 190 24.80 6.81 1.89
C VAL A 190 23.94 6.44 0.69
N SER A 191 24.23 5.33 0.03
CA SER A 191 23.52 4.90 -1.19
C SER A 191 22.11 4.40 -0.91
N LEU A 192 21.89 3.64 0.17
CA LEU A 192 20.57 3.06 0.49
C LEU A 192 19.49 4.12 0.78
N PRO A 193 19.73 5.17 1.60
CA PRO A 193 18.73 6.23 1.79
C PRO A 193 18.36 6.95 0.49
N LYS A 194 19.33 7.16 -0.40
CA LYS A 194 19.10 7.79 -1.71
C LYS A 194 18.29 6.88 -2.63
N LEU A 195 18.61 5.59 -2.68
CA LEU A 195 17.84 4.59 -3.43
C LEU A 195 16.39 4.51 -2.92
N ALA A 196 16.18 4.49 -1.60
CA ALA A 196 14.84 4.53 -1.01
C ALA A 196 14.08 5.81 -1.41
N ALA A 197 14.75 6.97 -1.45
CA ALA A 197 14.14 8.22 -1.87
C ALA A 197 13.73 8.22 -3.35
N LEU A 198 14.61 7.74 -4.23
CA LEU A 198 14.32 7.57 -5.66
C LEU A 198 13.11 6.65 -5.87
N LEU A 199 13.05 5.50 -5.19
CA LEU A 199 11.92 4.57 -5.28
C LEU A 199 10.59 5.23 -4.85
N ARG A 200 10.59 6.03 -3.78
CA ARG A 200 9.41 6.79 -3.32
C ARG A 200 8.96 7.84 -4.34
N VAL A 201 9.90 8.59 -4.91
CA VAL A 201 9.61 9.65 -5.89
C VAL A 201 9.12 9.04 -7.20
N PHE A 202 9.78 7.99 -7.68
CA PHE A 202 9.33 7.22 -8.84
C PHE A 202 7.90 6.71 -8.66
N SER A 203 7.61 6.07 -7.53
CA SER A 203 6.25 5.60 -7.20
C SER A 203 5.24 6.74 -7.18
N THR A 204 5.65 7.92 -6.69
CA THR A 204 4.82 9.12 -6.68
C THR A 204 4.52 9.57 -8.11
N VAL A 205 5.50 9.66 -9.00
CA VAL A 205 5.30 10.08 -10.39
C VAL A 205 4.41 9.09 -11.15
N VAL A 206 4.57 7.77 -10.93
CA VAL A 206 3.65 6.77 -11.49
C VAL A 206 2.21 7.02 -11.02
N ARG A 207 2.01 7.28 -9.71
CA ARG A 207 0.69 7.64 -9.17
C ARG A 207 0.15 8.96 -9.75
N CYS A 208 1.01 9.94 -10.02
CA CYS A 208 0.63 11.21 -10.65
C CYS A 208 0.13 11.05 -12.09
N ILE A 209 0.62 10.05 -12.83
CA ILE A 209 0.11 9.69 -14.16
C ILE A 209 -1.22 8.92 -14.04
N GLY A 210 -1.41 8.20 -12.93
CA GLY A 210 -2.67 7.54 -12.58
C GLY A 210 -3.06 6.46 -13.58
N GLN A 211 -4.36 6.38 -13.93
CA GLN A 211 -4.88 5.37 -14.86
C GLN A 211 -4.32 5.48 -16.29
N ARG A 212 -3.63 6.57 -16.63
CA ARG A 212 -2.98 6.74 -17.93
C ARG A 212 -1.63 6.01 -18.00
N PHE A 213 -1.09 5.57 -16.86
CA PHE A 213 0.04 4.64 -16.81
C PHE A 213 -0.48 3.23 -17.09
N ASN A 214 -0.99 2.98 -18.30
CA ASN A 214 -1.51 1.67 -18.68
C ASN A 214 -1.26 1.39 -20.16
N PRO A 215 -0.71 0.22 -20.52
CA PRO A 215 -0.44 -0.19 -21.90
C PRO A 215 -1.60 -0.06 -22.88
N ILE A 216 -2.84 -0.19 -22.40
CA ILE A 216 -4.07 -0.11 -23.21
C ILE A 216 -4.21 1.27 -23.87
N ARG A 217 -3.62 2.32 -23.29
CA ARG A 217 -3.71 3.69 -23.82
C ARG A 217 -2.77 3.96 -25.00
N GLY A 218 -1.85 3.05 -25.30
CA GLY A 218 -0.87 3.20 -26.37
C GLY A 218 0.37 4.01 -25.97
N PRO A 219 1.26 4.33 -26.93
CA PRO A 219 2.53 4.99 -26.67
C PRO A 219 2.38 6.35 -25.93
N PRO A 220 3.37 6.73 -25.08
CA PRO A 220 4.67 6.09 -24.90
C PRO A 220 4.66 4.86 -23.97
N ILE A 221 3.58 4.63 -23.23
CA ILE A 221 3.50 3.58 -22.21
C ILE A 221 2.98 2.30 -22.86
N THR A 222 3.89 1.36 -23.13
CA THR A 222 3.58 0.05 -23.73
C THR A 222 3.74 -1.07 -22.73
N GLN A 223 3.20 -2.27 -23.04
CA GLN A 223 3.37 -3.45 -22.20
C GLN A 223 4.86 -3.82 -22.02
N ALA A 224 5.66 -3.65 -23.08
CA ALA A 224 7.10 -3.88 -23.03
C ALA A 224 7.78 -2.88 -22.09
N TYR A 225 7.42 -1.60 -22.17
CA TYR A 225 7.95 -0.56 -21.28
C TYR A 225 7.64 -0.85 -19.81
N VAL A 226 6.38 -1.14 -19.45
CA VAL A 226 6.00 -1.44 -18.06
C VAL A 226 6.70 -2.69 -17.53
N SER A 227 6.83 -3.72 -18.37
CA SER A 227 7.54 -4.96 -18.02
C SER A 227 9.03 -4.73 -17.79
N ASP A 228 9.67 -3.93 -18.66
CA ASP A 228 11.10 -3.57 -18.56
C ASP A 228 11.37 -2.77 -17.28
N VAL A 229 10.59 -1.72 -17.05
CA VAL A 229 10.66 -0.90 -15.83
C VAL A 229 10.50 -1.75 -14.57
N LEU A 230 9.50 -2.65 -14.54
CA LEU A 230 9.29 -3.52 -13.38
C LEU A 230 10.47 -4.45 -13.13
N ASN A 231 11.02 -5.09 -14.18
CA ASN A 231 12.19 -5.96 -14.02
C ASN A 231 13.42 -5.20 -13.51
N ARG A 232 13.66 -3.98 -14.01
CA ARG A 232 14.77 -3.12 -13.57
C ARG A 232 14.62 -2.70 -12.11
N VAL A 233 13.41 -2.31 -11.69
CA VAL A 233 13.11 -2.03 -10.27
C VAL A 233 13.32 -3.26 -9.38
N LEU A 234 12.81 -4.43 -9.79
CA LEU A 234 12.99 -5.68 -9.05
C LEU A 234 14.48 -6.04 -8.91
N ALA A 235 15.27 -5.86 -9.96
CA ALA A 235 16.71 -6.08 -9.93
C ALA A 235 17.40 -5.13 -8.94
N CYS A 236 17.13 -3.83 -9.01
CA CYS A 236 17.72 -2.83 -8.11
C CYS A 236 17.45 -3.17 -6.63
N VAL A 237 16.20 -3.47 -6.30
CA VAL A 237 15.80 -3.75 -4.91
C VAL A 237 16.39 -5.09 -4.44
N SER A 238 16.46 -6.09 -5.31
CA SER A 238 17.06 -7.39 -5.00
C SER A 238 18.56 -7.28 -4.75
N THR A 239 19.28 -6.52 -5.58
CA THR A 239 20.71 -6.24 -5.38
C THR A 239 20.95 -5.52 -4.05
N ALA A 240 20.17 -4.47 -3.76
CA ALA A 240 20.28 -3.76 -2.50
C ALA A 240 20.06 -4.67 -1.28
N LYS A 241 19.06 -5.57 -1.35
CA LYS A 241 18.77 -6.56 -0.29
C LYS A 241 19.95 -7.50 -0.04
N GLN A 242 20.61 -7.97 -1.10
CA GLN A 242 21.72 -8.93 -1.01
C GLN A 242 22.95 -8.30 -0.34
N VAL A 243 23.17 -7.01 -0.53
CA VAL A 243 24.30 -6.27 0.05
C VAL A 243 24.05 -5.95 1.52
N LEU A 244 22.92 -5.29 1.81
CA LEU A 244 22.53 -4.94 3.18
C LEU A 244 21.02 -4.87 3.29
N PHE A 245 20.46 -5.66 4.21
CA PHE A 245 19.04 -5.62 4.52
C PHE A 245 18.64 -4.24 5.07
N SER A 246 17.81 -3.52 4.31
CA SER A 246 17.37 -2.15 4.63
C SER A 246 15.85 -2.04 4.49
N GLU A 247 15.13 -2.04 5.62
CA GLU A 247 13.66 -1.93 5.64
C GLU A 247 13.14 -0.71 4.85
N PRO A 248 13.74 0.50 4.94
CA PRO A 248 13.25 1.65 4.16
C PRO A 248 13.33 1.46 2.65
N VAL A 249 14.42 0.84 2.15
CA VAL A 249 14.58 0.56 0.71
C VAL A 249 13.57 -0.49 0.26
N LEU A 250 13.44 -1.58 1.03
CA LEU A 250 12.52 -2.66 0.69
C LEU A 250 11.05 -2.22 0.79
N THR A 251 10.71 -1.36 1.75
CA THR A 251 9.37 -0.76 1.87
C THR A 251 9.05 0.08 0.64
N ALA A 252 9.93 1.01 0.27
CA ALA A 252 9.77 1.83 -0.93
C ALA A 252 9.75 0.99 -2.22
N GLY A 253 10.58 -0.06 -2.29
CA GLY A 253 10.62 -1.02 -3.39
C GLY A 253 9.32 -1.79 -3.55
N ASN A 254 8.76 -2.32 -2.45
CA ASN A 254 7.49 -3.04 -2.45
C ASN A 254 6.33 -2.14 -2.89
N GLU A 255 6.29 -0.90 -2.43
CA GLU A 255 5.31 0.09 -2.91
C GLU A 255 5.47 0.39 -4.40
N CYS A 256 6.71 0.52 -4.89
CA CYS A 256 7.02 0.75 -6.29
C CYS A 256 6.53 -0.41 -7.17
N VAL A 257 6.84 -1.64 -6.76
CA VAL A 257 6.34 -2.86 -7.42
C VAL A 257 4.81 -2.88 -7.42
N CYS A 258 4.16 -2.49 -6.31
CA CYS A 258 2.70 -2.44 -6.24
C CYS A 258 2.10 -1.48 -7.28
N VAL A 259 2.62 -0.25 -7.39
CA VAL A 259 2.06 0.73 -8.35
C VAL A 259 2.26 0.30 -9.81
N LEU A 260 3.37 -0.38 -10.10
CA LEU A 260 3.64 -0.92 -11.43
C LEU A 260 2.77 -2.14 -11.75
N LEU A 261 2.54 -3.02 -10.78
CA LEU A 261 1.79 -4.27 -10.97
C LEU A 261 0.32 -4.03 -11.32
N VAL A 262 -0.30 -2.95 -10.81
CA VAL A 262 -1.68 -2.54 -11.19
C VAL A 262 -1.81 -2.27 -12.69
N SER A 263 -0.70 -1.90 -13.33
CA SER A 263 -0.66 -1.44 -14.72
C SER A 263 -0.24 -2.53 -15.71
N LEU A 264 0.03 -3.73 -15.19
CA LEU A 264 0.63 -4.82 -15.95
C LEU A 264 -0.42 -5.85 -16.37
N GLU A 265 -0.46 -6.22 -17.65
CA GLU A 265 -1.12 -7.46 -18.05
C GLU A 265 -0.23 -8.67 -17.70
N PRO A 266 -0.74 -9.69 -16.97
CA PRO A 266 0.10 -10.79 -16.51
C PRO A 266 0.62 -11.66 -17.66
N SER A 267 1.93 -11.55 -17.94
CA SER A 267 2.68 -12.48 -18.79
C SER A 267 3.30 -13.59 -17.94
N ALA A 268 3.49 -14.79 -18.51
CA ALA A 268 3.91 -15.97 -17.71
C ALA A 268 5.29 -15.80 -17.04
N GLN A 269 6.28 -15.23 -17.73
CA GLN A 269 7.63 -15.03 -17.18
C GLN A 269 7.65 -13.99 -16.06
N LEU A 270 7.01 -12.84 -16.28
CA LEU A 270 7.00 -11.75 -15.30
C LEU A 270 6.20 -12.12 -14.04
N THR A 271 5.17 -12.96 -14.21
CA THR A 271 4.39 -13.52 -13.10
C THR A 271 5.28 -14.30 -12.13
N ASP A 272 6.17 -15.17 -12.63
CA ASP A 272 7.04 -15.99 -11.78
C ASP A 272 8.07 -15.15 -11.02
N THR A 273 8.67 -14.15 -11.68
CA THR A 273 9.61 -13.21 -11.05
C THR A 273 8.95 -12.43 -9.92
N VAL A 274 7.75 -11.88 -10.16
CA VAL A 274 7.02 -11.09 -9.16
C VAL A 274 6.57 -11.96 -7.98
N ILE A 275 6.09 -13.18 -8.23
CA ILE A 275 5.72 -14.12 -7.17
C ILE A 275 6.94 -14.48 -6.32
N THR A 276 8.06 -14.81 -6.96
CA THR A 276 9.31 -15.17 -6.28
C THR A 276 9.81 -14.01 -5.41
N TYR A 277 9.80 -12.79 -5.96
CA TYR A 277 10.13 -11.58 -5.21
C TYR A 277 9.20 -11.39 -3.99
N GLY A 278 7.88 -11.49 -4.18
CA GLY A 278 6.92 -11.33 -3.08
C GLY A 278 7.13 -12.34 -1.94
N LEU A 279 7.35 -13.62 -2.28
CA LEU A 279 7.65 -14.65 -1.27
C LEU A 279 9.00 -14.43 -0.59
N ASP A 280 10.02 -14.00 -1.32
CA ASP A 280 11.33 -13.65 -0.75
C ASP A 280 11.25 -12.46 0.22
N GLN A 281 10.38 -11.47 -0.05
CA GLN A 281 10.09 -10.39 0.89
C GLN A 281 9.33 -10.89 2.13
N LEU A 282 8.37 -11.80 1.96
CA LEU A 282 7.64 -12.42 3.06
C LEU A 282 8.57 -13.23 3.97
N ASP A 283 9.45 -14.04 3.39
CA ASP A 283 10.41 -14.87 4.14
C ASP A 283 11.41 -14.04 4.95
N ALA A 284 11.73 -12.83 4.47
CA ALA A 284 12.59 -11.86 5.14
C ALA A 284 11.87 -11.05 6.23
N CYS A 285 10.54 -11.12 6.32
CA CYS A 285 9.72 -10.37 7.28
C CYS A 285 9.76 -10.99 8.69
N ARG A 286 10.96 -11.11 9.27
CA ARG A 286 11.21 -11.69 10.59
C ARG A 286 11.57 -10.59 11.58
N ALA A 287 10.67 -10.31 12.53
CA ALA A 287 10.86 -9.26 13.54
C ALA A 287 11.10 -7.85 12.96
N CYS A 288 10.57 -7.58 11.76
CA CYS A 288 10.65 -6.28 11.11
C CYS A 288 9.62 -5.27 11.67
N GLY A 289 9.79 -4.00 11.32
CA GLY A 289 8.82 -2.95 11.64
C GLY A 289 7.44 -3.15 11.00
N PRO A 290 6.39 -2.50 11.54
CA PRO A 290 5.03 -2.60 11.00
C PRO A 290 4.93 -2.01 9.59
N GLU A 291 5.66 -0.94 9.27
CA GLU A 291 5.64 -0.31 7.93
C GLU A 291 6.08 -1.30 6.83
N TYR A 292 7.22 -1.97 7.02
CA TYR A 292 7.70 -2.99 6.08
C TYR A 292 6.74 -4.18 6.00
N SER A 293 6.25 -4.66 7.15
CA SER A 293 5.29 -5.77 7.21
C SER A 293 4.01 -5.46 6.42
N LEU A 294 3.47 -4.25 6.57
CA LEU A 294 2.30 -3.77 5.81
C LEU A 294 2.58 -3.69 4.31
N ALA A 295 3.76 -3.21 3.91
CA ALA A 295 4.15 -3.14 2.51
C ALA A 295 4.28 -4.54 1.88
N VAL A 296 4.84 -5.51 2.61
CA VAL A 296 4.93 -6.92 2.16
C VAL A 296 3.54 -7.54 2.03
N LEU A 297 2.68 -7.41 3.04
CA LEU A 297 1.32 -7.96 3.01
C LEU A 297 0.46 -7.33 1.91
N SER A 298 0.63 -6.03 1.66
CA SER A 298 -0.02 -5.32 0.55
C SER A 298 0.46 -5.82 -0.81
N LEU A 299 1.76 -6.07 -0.96
CA LEU A 299 2.34 -6.66 -2.16
C LEU A 299 1.79 -8.06 -2.43
N ILE A 300 1.79 -8.94 -1.42
CA ILE A 300 1.23 -10.30 -1.56
C ILE A 300 -0.25 -10.25 -1.93
N THR A 301 -1.03 -9.38 -1.28
CA THR A 301 -2.44 -9.18 -1.59
C THR A 301 -2.63 -8.79 -3.06
N LEU A 302 -1.84 -7.82 -3.55
CA LEU A 302 -1.93 -7.36 -4.92
C LEU A 302 -1.47 -8.42 -5.94
N ILE A 303 -0.44 -9.21 -5.62
CA ILE A 303 -0.01 -10.36 -6.42
C ILE A 303 -1.17 -11.35 -6.60
N VAL A 304 -1.87 -11.67 -5.51
CA VAL A 304 -3.03 -12.56 -5.54
C VAL A 304 -4.15 -11.99 -6.41
N ASP A 305 -4.48 -10.71 -6.22
CA ASP A 305 -5.60 -10.07 -6.91
C ASP A 305 -5.36 -9.85 -8.40
N GLN A 306 -4.15 -9.44 -8.79
CA GLN A 306 -3.83 -9.12 -10.19
C GLN A 306 -3.56 -10.37 -11.04
N ILE A 307 -2.84 -11.35 -10.50
CA ILE A 307 -2.52 -12.58 -11.24
C ILE A 307 -3.71 -13.55 -11.21
N ASN A 308 -4.44 -13.60 -10.09
CA ASN A 308 -5.69 -14.33 -9.89
C ASN A 308 -5.71 -15.75 -10.50
N THR A 309 -6.35 -15.91 -11.66
CA THR A 309 -6.56 -17.22 -12.30
C THR A 309 -5.28 -17.87 -12.81
N LYS A 310 -4.21 -17.07 -13.00
CA LYS A 310 -2.91 -17.50 -13.50
C LYS A 310 -1.91 -17.86 -12.40
N LEU A 311 -2.31 -17.79 -11.13
CA LEU A 311 -1.43 -18.19 -10.03
C LEU A 311 -1.11 -19.68 -10.12
N PRO A 312 0.11 -20.10 -9.76
CA PRO A 312 0.43 -21.52 -9.67
C PRO A 312 -0.01 -22.09 -8.31
N ALA A 313 -0.36 -23.38 -8.27
CA ALA A 313 -0.80 -24.03 -7.02
C ALA A 313 0.28 -24.00 -5.92
N TRP A 314 1.56 -24.19 -6.29
CA TRP A 314 2.68 -24.18 -5.36
C TRP A 314 2.81 -22.85 -4.59
N PHE A 315 2.35 -21.73 -5.15
CA PHE A 315 2.41 -20.43 -4.49
C PHE A 315 1.52 -20.43 -3.24
N VAL A 316 0.28 -20.91 -3.38
CA VAL A 316 -0.67 -21.03 -2.27
C VAL A 316 -0.17 -22.03 -1.23
N GLU A 317 0.39 -23.15 -1.69
CA GLU A 317 0.97 -24.17 -0.80
C GLU A 317 2.12 -23.60 0.04
N LYS A 318 3.02 -22.80 -0.55
CA LYS A 318 4.08 -22.12 0.19
C LYS A 318 3.54 -21.02 1.10
N LEU A 319 2.61 -20.20 0.61
CA LEU A 319 2.06 -19.05 1.33
C LEU A 319 1.32 -19.44 2.61
N LEU A 320 0.60 -20.57 2.58
CA LEU A 320 -0.17 -21.10 3.71
C LEU A 320 0.50 -22.31 4.39
N ALA A 321 1.77 -22.57 4.09
CA ALA A 321 2.54 -23.61 4.78
C ALA A 321 2.79 -23.22 6.26
N PRO A 322 2.94 -24.20 7.17
CA PRO A 322 3.30 -23.94 8.57
C PRO A 322 4.60 -23.13 8.76
N THR A 323 5.49 -23.16 7.77
CA THR A 323 6.78 -22.44 7.78
C THR A 323 6.68 -21.01 7.24
N SER A 324 5.52 -20.61 6.69
CA SER A 324 5.30 -19.29 6.11
C SER A 324 5.28 -18.21 7.18
N GLN A 325 5.97 -17.09 6.92
CA GLN A 325 5.92 -15.93 7.83
C GLN A 325 4.53 -15.29 7.90
N LEU A 326 3.66 -15.52 6.92
CA LEU A 326 2.26 -15.04 6.97
C LEU A 326 1.53 -15.54 8.22
N LEU A 327 1.76 -16.81 8.59
CA LEU A 327 1.13 -17.44 9.76
C LEU A 327 1.68 -16.89 11.08
N GLU A 328 2.88 -16.32 11.09
CA GLU A 328 3.44 -15.65 12.27
C GLU A 328 2.98 -14.18 12.33
N LEU A 329 2.91 -13.49 11.18
CA LEU A 329 2.49 -12.08 11.10
C LEU A 329 1.06 -11.83 11.59
N ARG A 330 0.14 -12.80 11.47
CA ARG A 330 -1.22 -12.66 12.03
C ARG A 330 -1.24 -12.53 13.56
N PHE A 331 -0.19 -12.96 14.26
CA PHE A 331 -0.06 -12.82 15.72
C PHE A 331 0.62 -11.50 16.13
N ASN A 332 0.87 -10.59 15.18
CA ASN A 332 1.46 -9.29 15.47
C ASN A 332 0.55 -8.47 16.41
N ARG A 333 1.16 -7.68 17.30
CA ARG A 333 0.44 -6.80 18.23
C ARG A 333 -0.16 -5.58 17.52
N ASP A 334 0.41 -5.20 16.39
CA ASP A 334 -0.14 -4.15 15.55
C ASP A 334 -1.40 -4.66 14.84
N ARG A 335 -2.53 -4.01 15.11
CA ARG A 335 -3.83 -4.38 14.56
C ARG A 335 -3.87 -4.21 13.04
N GLU A 336 -3.14 -3.25 12.48
CA GLU A 336 -3.10 -3.03 11.04
C GLU A 336 -2.38 -4.18 10.34
N VAL A 337 -1.27 -4.67 10.91
CA VAL A 337 -0.54 -5.84 10.38
C VAL A 337 -1.41 -7.09 10.42
N MET A 338 -2.09 -7.35 11.55
CA MET A 338 -2.99 -8.49 11.68
C MET A 338 -4.18 -8.39 10.70
N SER A 339 -4.73 -7.19 10.51
CA SER A 339 -5.80 -6.94 9.52
C SER A 339 -5.32 -7.15 8.09
N ALA A 340 -4.10 -6.72 7.76
CA ALA A 340 -3.50 -6.92 6.45
C ALA A 340 -3.21 -8.42 6.18
N ALA A 341 -2.76 -9.17 7.19
CA ALA A 341 -2.60 -10.62 7.10
C ALA A 341 -3.94 -11.31 6.84
N LEU A 342 -5.02 -10.89 7.50
CA LEU A 342 -6.36 -11.37 7.19
C LEU A 342 -6.76 -11.01 5.76
N GLY A 343 -6.43 -9.80 5.28
CA GLY A 343 -6.66 -9.37 3.89
C GLY A 343 -6.01 -10.30 2.85
N VAL A 344 -4.81 -10.82 3.12
CA VAL A 344 -4.16 -11.83 2.27
C VAL A 344 -5.00 -13.11 2.20
N TYR A 345 -5.45 -13.64 3.35
CA TYR A 345 -6.32 -14.83 3.38
C TYR A 345 -7.62 -14.59 2.61
N GLN A 346 -8.26 -13.43 2.79
CA GLN A 346 -9.49 -13.08 2.09
C GLN A 346 -9.30 -13.03 0.58
N SER A 347 -8.16 -12.50 0.11
CA SER A 347 -7.84 -12.42 -1.31
C SER A 347 -7.61 -13.81 -1.92
N VAL A 348 -6.86 -14.68 -1.22
CA VAL A 348 -6.63 -16.08 -1.63
C VAL A 348 -7.95 -16.87 -1.66
N LEU A 349 -8.80 -16.69 -0.65
CA LEU A 349 -10.12 -17.34 -0.58
C LEU A 349 -11.16 -16.73 -1.55
N SER A 350 -10.81 -15.66 -2.26
CA SER A 350 -11.62 -15.04 -3.32
C SER A 350 -11.15 -15.40 -4.73
N LEU A 351 -10.18 -16.31 -4.87
CA LEU A 351 -9.65 -16.74 -6.16
C LEU A 351 -10.75 -17.36 -7.03
N LYS A 352 -10.71 -17.02 -8.34
CA LYS A 352 -11.68 -17.53 -9.32
C LYS A 352 -11.32 -18.91 -9.86
N ASN A 353 -10.07 -19.33 -9.70
CA ASN A 353 -9.58 -20.65 -10.10
C ASN A 353 -9.93 -21.68 -9.01
N ILE A 354 -10.99 -22.47 -9.26
CA ILE A 354 -11.57 -23.40 -8.27
C ILE A 354 -10.54 -24.41 -7.73
N PRO A 355 -9.74 -25.12 -8.56
CA PRO A 355 -8.69 -26.01 -8.05
C PRO A 355 -7.72 -25.36 -7.05
N ILE A 356 -7.29 -24.13 -7.33
CA ILE A 356 -6.35 -23.40 -6.45
C ILE A 356 -7.05 -22.93 -5.18
N LEU A 357 -8.28 -22.45 -5.31
CA LEU A 357 -9.12 -22.08 -4.18
C LEU A 357 -9.36 -23.29 -3.25
N GLU A 358 -9.62 -24.48 -3.82
CA GLU A 358 -9.81 -25.71 -3.05
C GLU A 358 -8.53 -26.11 -2.31
N ALA A 359 -7.36 -25.99 -2.94
CA ALA A 359 -6.08 -26.23 -2.30
C ALA A 359 -5.84 -25.26 -1.11
N ALA A 360 -6.11 -23.97 -1.31
CA ALA A 360 -6.04 -22.97 -0.24
C ALA A 360 -6.99 -23.31 0.92
N TYR A 361 -8.24 -23.63 0.57
CA TYR A 361 -9.28 -23.98 1.54
C TYR A 361 -8.87 -25.20 2.38
N LYS A 362 -8.34 -26.26 1.77
CA LYS A 362 -7.85 -27.45 2.48
C LYS A 362 -6.69 -27.15 3.43
N LEU A 363 -5.81 -26.22 3.07
CA LEU A 363 -4.73 -25.78 3.97
C LEU A 363 -5.29 -25.03 5.19
N VAL A 364 -6.23 -24.10 4.98
CA VAL A 364 -6.93 -23.39 6.07
C VAL A 364 -7.67 -24.36 6.99
N LEU A 365 -8.38 -25.35 6.43
CA LEU A 365 -9.06 -26.38 7.20
C LEU A 365 -8.10 -27.29 7.97
N GLY A 366 -6.98 -27.66 7.35
CA GLY A 366 -5.93 -28.45 7.98
C GLY A 366 -5.33 -27.76 9.20
N GLU A 367 -5.12 -26.45 9.10
CA GLU A 367 -4.68 -25.62 10.20
C GLU A 367 -5.72 -25.54 11.33
N MET A 368 -7.01 -25.35 10.98
CA MET A 368 -8.10 -25.39 11.97
C MET A 368 -8.16 -26.73 12.69
N ALA A 369 -8.00 -27.85 11.98
CA ALA A 369 -7.98 -29.18 12.57
C ALA A 369 -6.80 -29.38 13.54
N CYS A 370 -5.63 -28.84 13.20
CA CYS A 370 -4.47 -28.83 14.09
C CYS A 370 -4.72 -27.99 15.35
N ALA A 371 -5.31 -26.80 15.21
CA ALA A 371 -5.65 -25.94 16.33
C ALA A 371 -6.69 -26.58 17.26
N LEU A 372 -7.76 -27.17 16.71
CA LEU A 372 -8.75 -27.91 17.52
C LEU A 372 -8.11 -29.09 18.26
N SER A 373 -7.25 -29.86 17.58
CA SER A 373 -6.52 -30.97 18.21
C SER A 373 -5.65 -30.47 19.37
N SER A 374 -4.99 -29.31 19.20
CA SER A 374 -4.15 -28.69 20.22
C SER A 374 -4.95 -28.22 21.45
N LEU A 375 -6.22 -27.81 21.28
CA LEU A 375 -7.11 -27.47 22.39
C LEU A 375 -7.66 -28.71 23.13
N LEU A 376 -7.82 -29.84 22.45
CA LEU A 376 -8.36 -31.07 23.03
C LEU A 376 -7.33 -31.87 23.83
N VAL A 377 -6.04 -31.78 23.47
CA VAL A 377 -4.95 -32.51 24.15
C VAL A 377 -4.90 -32.20 25.65
N PRO A 378 -4.89 -30.92 26.11
CA PRO A 378 -4.89 -30.59 27.53
C PRO A 378 -6.12 -31.07 28.29
N LEU A 379 -7.24 -31.26 27.59
CA LEU A 379 -8.51 -31.70 28.17
C LEU A 379 -8.59 -33.23 28.32
N GLY A 380 -7.56 -33.97 27.88
CA GLY A 380 -7.57 -35.45 27.89
C GLY A 380 -8.55 -36.05 26.86
N LEU A 381 -9.00 -35.26 25.90
CA LEU A 381 -9.99 -35.64 24.87
C LEU A 381 -9.33 -36.05 23.55
N SER A 382 -7.99 -36.08 23.50
CA SER A 382 -7.21 -36.55 22.36
C SER A 382 -6.83 -38.03 22.52
N PRO A 383 -6.83 -38.84 21.44
CA PRO A 383 -6.36 -40.22 21.53
C PRO A 383 -4.89 -40.27 21.95
N THR A 384 -4.60 -41.02 23.02
CA THR A 384 -3.24 -41.24 23.51
C THR A 384 -2.38 -41.98 22.47
N PRO A 385 -1.12 -41.57 22.22
CA PRO A 385 -0.22 -42.31 21.34
C PRO A 385 0.07 -43.69 21.94
N GLY A 386 -0.26 -44.76 21.22
CA GLY A 386 0.07 -46.15 21.60
C GLY A 386 -1.10 -47.02 22.06
N THR A 387 -2.32 -46.47 22.19
CA THR A 387 -3.54 -47.28 22.36
C THR A 387 -4.31 -47.34 21.04
N PRO A 388 -4.72 -48.52 20.55
CA PRO A 388 -5.62 -48.60 19.39
C PRO A 388 -6.95 -47.93 19.77
N SER A 389 -7.14 -46.71 19.27
CA SER A 389 -8.40 -45.97 19.41
C SER A 389 -9.41 -46.58 18.42
N PRO A 390 -10.57 -47.09 18.88
CA PRO A 390 -11.68 -47.46 18.00
C PRO A 390 -12.40 -46.24 17.43
N THR A 391 -12.04 -45.02 17.85
CA THR A 391 -12.66 -43.77 17.41
C THR A 391 -12.03 -43.24 16.13
N PRO A 392 -12.84 -42.78 15.14
CA PRO A 392 -12.36 -42.13 13.94
C PRO A 392 -11.52 -40.88 14.29
N PRO A 393 -10.66 -40.39 13.36
CA PRO A 393 -9.93 -39.15 13.57
C PRO A 393 -10.88 -38.05 14.06
N PRO A 394 -10.48 -37.20 15.02
CA PRO A 394 -11.39 -36.27 15.70
C PRO A 394 -12.10 -35.30 14.74
N PHE A 395 -11.60 -35.14 13.51
CA PHE A 395 -12.18 -34.31 12.48
C PHE A 395 -12.09 -34.98 11.08
N PRO A 396 -13.02 -35.85 10.70
CA PRO A 396 -12.96 -36.53 9.40
C PRO A 396 -13.12 -35.52 8.25
N GLY A 397 -12.22 -35.61 7.27
CA GLY A 397 -12.31 -34.87 6.01
C GLY A 397 -11.73 -33.44 6.01
N ILE A 398 -11.21 -32.93 7.13
CA ILE A 398 -10.63 -31.56 7.20
C ILE A 398 -9.14 -31.53 7.57
N GLN A 399 -8.53 -32.68 7.88
CA GLN A 399 -7.12 -32.77 8.22
C GLN A 399 -6.23 -32.58 6.98
N HIS A 400 -5.04 -32.03 7.20
CA HIS A 400 -4.03 -31.89 6.16
C HIS A 400 -2.66 -32.36 6.65
N PRO A 401 -1.92 -33.16 5.87
CA PRO A 401 -0.67 -33.80 6.33
C PRO A 401 0.41 -32.79 6.73
N VAL A 402 0.44 -31.61 6.11
CA VAL A 402 1.45 -30.58 6.41
C VAL A 402 1.36 -30.05 7.86
N PHE A 403 0.18 -30.09 8.48
CA PHE A 403 -0.05 -29.61 9.85
C PHE A 403 -0.05 -30.75 10.89
N ALA A 404 0.04 -32.01 10.47
CA ALA A 404 0.07 -33.17 11.36
C ALA A 404 1.19 -33.15 12.43
N PRO A 405 2.42 -32.66 12.16
CA PRO A 405 3.48 -32.64 13.18
C PRO A 405 3.39 -31.45 14.13
N LEU A 406 2.48 -30.50 13.91
CA LEU A 406 2.42 -29.25 14.65
C LEU A 406 1.56 -29.38 15.92
N THR A 407 2.01 -28.77 17.01
CA THR A 407 1.21 -28.59 18.22
C THR A 407 1.29 -27.12 18.62
N LEU A 408 0.14 -26.46 18.73
CA LEU A 408 0.04 -25.06 19.09
C LEU A 408 -0.17 -24.91 20.60
N THR A 409 0.24 -23.77 21.17
CA THR A 409 -0.20 -23.41 22.52
C THR A 409 -1.70 -23.14 22.52
N PRO A 410 -2.42 -23.34 23.64
CA PRO A 410 -3.86 -23.12 23.69
C PRO A 410 -4.28 -21.72 23.22
N GLU A 411 -3.53 -20.68 23.59
CA GLU A 411 -3.82 -19.29 23.19
C GLU A 411 -3.66 -19.08 21.68
N ARG A 412 -2.59 -19.62 21.09
CA ARG A 412 -2.37 -19.56 19.63
C ARG A 412 -3.41 -20.39 18.88
N ALA A 413 -3.81 -21.54 19.42
CA ALA A 413 -4.82 -22.41 18.83
C ALA A 413 -6.20 -21.76 18.80
N GLU A 414 -6.64 -21.18 19.93
CA GLU A 414 -7.91 -20.45 20.01
C GLU A 414 -7.93 -19.24 19.06
N PHE A 415 -6.86 -18.44 19.04
CA PHE A 415 -6.72 -17.34 18.10
C PHE A 415 -6.81 -17.81 16.64
N THR A 416 -6.06 -18.87 16.29
CA THR A 416 -6.00 -19.39 14.92
C THR A 416 -7.37 -19.86 14.43
N LEU A 417 -8.16 -20.49 15.30
CA LEU A 417 -9.52 -20.90 14.96
C LEU A 417 -10.42 -19.71 14.67
N ILE A 418 -10.43 -18.71 15.54
CA ILE A 418 -11.27 -17.52 15.38
C ILE A 418 -10.83 -16.74 14.13
N PHE A 419 -9.52 -16.61 13.91
CA PHE A 419 -8.94 -15.96 12.74
C PHE A 419 -9.36 -16.65 11.43
N ASN A 420 -9.21 -17.98 11.36
CA ASN A 420 -9.59 -18.74 10.16
C ASN A 420 -11.10 -18.74 9.93
N LEU A 421 -11.93 -18.81 10.99
CA LEU A 421 -13.39 -18.63 10.86
C LEU A 421 -13.74 -17.25 10.30
N SER A 422 -13.04 -16.20 10.72
CA SER A 422 -13.19 -14.86 10.17
C SER A 422 -12.81 -14.82 8.68
N ALA A 423 -11.71 -15.47 8.27
CA ALA A 423 -11.31 -15.57 6.87
C ALA A 423 -12.35 -16.32 6.00
N LEU A 424 -12.94 -17.40 6.53
CA LEU A 424 -13.96 -18.19 5.83
C LEU A 424 -15.27 -17.44 5.57
N THR A 425 -15.54 -16.34 6.29
CA THR A 425 -16.70 -15.48 5.99
C THR A 425 -16.65 -14.93 4.57
N THR A 426 -15.47 -14.77 3.97
CA THR A 426 -15.29 -14.34 2.58
C THR A 426 -15.98 -15.27 1.60
N ILE A 427 -15.83 -16.58 1.80
CA ILE A 427 -16.48 -17.60 0.97
C ILE A 427 -17.96 -17.71 1.36
N GLY A 428 -18.26 -17.84 2.65
CA GLY A 428 -19.63 -18.04 3.13
C GLY A 428 -20.59 -16.92 2.71
N ASN A 429 -20.12 -15.67 2.70
CA ASN A 429 -20.97 -14.52 2.45
C ASN A 429 -20.99 -14.05 0.97
N THR A 430 -20.31 -14.76 0.07
CA THR A 430 -20.28 -14.43 -1.35
C THR A 430 -21.64 -14.65 -2.01
N LYS A 431 -22.07 -13.71 -2.86
CA LYS A 431 -23.29 -13.84 -3.69
C LYS A 431 -23.00 -14.18 -5.15
N ASN A 432 -21.79 -13.85 -5.63
CA ASN A 432 -21.45 -13.87 -7.06
C ASN A 432 -20.65 -15.10 -7.48
N SER A 433 -20.17 -15.90 -6.51
CA SER A 433 -19.30 -17.07 -6.75
C SER A 433 -19.87 -18.35 -6.14
N LEU A 434 -21.19 -18.57 -6.28
CA LEU A 434 -21.89 -19.72 -5.70
C LEU A 434 -21.29 -21.07 -6.15
N ILE A 435 -20.92 -21.19 -7.43
CA ILE A 435 -20.31 -22.42 -7.98
C ILE A 435 -19.00 -22.75 -7.25
N GLY A 436 -18.14 -21.75 -7.04
CA GLY A 436 -16.90 -21.93 -6.30
C GLY A 436 -17.14 -22.33 -4.85
N MET A 437 -18.09 -21.67 -4.16
CA MET A 437 -18.47 -22.00 -2.78
C MET A 437 -19.02 -23.41 -2.64
N TRP A 438 -19.80 -23.88 -3.61
CA TRP A 438 -20.45 -25.21 -3.57
C TRP A 438 -19.52 -26.33 -4.03
N ALA A 439 -18.48 -26.00 -4.80
CA ALA A 439 -17.46 -26.95 -5.23
C ALA A 439 -16.47 -27.34 -4.12
N LEU A 440 -16.43 -26.59 -3.01
CA LEU A 440 -15.55 -26.89 -1.88
C LEU A 440 -16.06 -28.09 -1.08
N SER A 441 -15.13 -28.92 -0.63
CA SER A 441 -15.40 -30.10 0.19
C SER A 441 -14.57 -30.09 1.47
N PRO A 442 -15.19 -30.09 2.66
CA PRO A 442 -16.62 -29.89 2.90
C PRO A 442 -17.09 -28.50 2.45
N THR A 443 -18.39 -28.31 2.24
CA THR A 443 -18.95 -26.96 2.02
C THR A 443 -18.85 -26.15 3.32
N VAL A 444 -18.87 -24.81 3.23
CA VAL A 444 -18.84 -23.95 4.44
C VAL A 444 -20.00 -24.28 5.39
N PHE A 445 -21.19 -24.54 4.86
CA PHE A 445 -22.33 -24.95 5.68
C PHE A 445 -22.09 -26.31 6.37
N ALA A 446 -21.64 -27.33 5.64
CA ALA A 446 -21.37 -28.65 6.21
C ALA A 446 -20.22 -28.60 7.24
N LEU A 447 -19.16 -27.83 6.96
CA LEU A 447 -18.07 -27.58 7.90
C LEU A 447 -18.60 -27.09 9.24
N LEU A 448 -19.37 -25.99 9.22
CA LEU A 448 -19.83 -25.31 10.43
C LEU A 448 -20.94 -26.05 11.17
N SER A 449 -21.77 -26.83 10.46
CA SER A 449 -22.94 -27.51 11.04
C SER A 449 -22.74 -29.01 11.33
N GLN A 450 -21.74 -29.64 10.73
CA GLN A 450 -21.51 -31.09 10.85
C GLN A 450 -20.07 -31.40 11.30
N ASN A 451 -19.06 -30.88 10.60
CA ASN A 451 -17.66 -31.23 10.91
C ASN A 451 -17.17 -30.62 12.23
N LEU A 452 -17.63 -29.41 12.58
CA LEU A 452 -17.21 -28.70 13.79
C LEU A 452 -18.11 -28.96 15.00
N MET A 453 -18.96 -29.99 15.00
CA MET A 453 -19.91 -30.26 16.09
C MET A 453 -19.26 -30.46 17.48
N LEU A 454 -17.99 -30.88 17.52
CA LEU A 454 -17.26 -31.06 18.77
C LEU A 454 -17.03 -29.74 19.53
N VAL A 455 -17.13 -28.58 18.87
CA VAL A 455 -17.02 -27.29 19.56
C VAL A 455 -18.16 -27.04 20.56
N HIS A 456 -19.24 -27.84 20.50
CA HIS A 456 -20.37 -27.76 21.41
C HIS A 456 -20.26 -28.68 22.65
N SER A 457 -19.23 -29.52 22.74
CA SER A 457 -18.99 -30.38 23.91
C SER A 457 -18.17 -29.64 24.97
N ASP A 458 -17.23 -30.32 25.64
CA ASP A 458 -16.35 -29.75 26.67
C ASP A 458 -15.57 -28.54 26.17
N LEU A 459 -15.29 -28.45 24.86
CA LEU A 459 -14.61 -27.29 24.28
C LEU A 459 -15.40 -25.99 24.49
N ALA A 460 -16.74 -26.02 24.53
CA ALA A 460 -17.56 -24.84 24.83
C ALA A 460 -17.40 -24.36 26.28
N VAL A 461 -17.07 -25.26 27.20
CA VAL A 461 -16.90 -24.94 28.62
C VAL A 461 -15.57 -24.22 28.84
N TYR A 462 -14.50 -24.66 28.16
CA TYR A 462 -13.16 -24.13 28.33
C TYR A 462 -12.79 -23.01 27.34
N HIS A 463 -13.31 -23.06 26.11
CA HIS A 463 -13.04 -22.11 25.02
C HIS A 463 -14.36 -21.63 24.35
N PRO A 464 -15.27 -20.96 25.09
CA PRO A 464 -16.58 -20.55 24.58
C PRO A 464 -16.52 -19.60 23.39
N ALA A 465 -15.44 -18.82 23.24
CA ALA A 465 -15.28 -17.91 22.12
C ALA A 465 -15.20 -18.65 20.77
N VAL A 466 -14.63 -19.86 20.75
CA VAL A 466 -14.59 -20.72 19.56
C VAL A 466 -16.00 -21.15 19.16
N GLN A 467 -16.81 -21.59 20.13
CA GLN A 467 -18.21 -21.96 19.89
C GLN A 467 -19.02 -20.78 19.35
N TYR A 468 -18.88 -19.61 19.96
CA TYR A 468 -19.52 -18.38 19.49
C TYR A 468 -19.12 -18.04 18.06
N ALA A 469 -17.83 -18.09 17.74
CA ALA A 469 -17.33 -17.79 16.40
C ALA A 469 -17.89 -18.75 15.32
N VAL A 470 -18.00 -20.04 15.62
CA VAL A 470 -18.61 -21.03 14.70
C VAL A 470 -20.08 -20.70 14.45
N LEU A 471 -20.86 -20.48 15.51
CA LEU A 471 -22.28 -20.16 15.41
C LEU A 471 -22.53 -18.82 14.72
N TYR A 472 -21.71 -17.81 15.01
CA TYR A 472 -21.83 -16.48 14.43
C TYR A 472 -21.53 -16.51 12.92
N THR A 473 -20.46 -17.20 12.52
CA THR A 473 -20.13 -17.41 11.10
C THR A 473 -21.23 -18.18 10.38
N LEU A 474 -21.79 -19.23 10.99
CA LEU A 474 -22.91 -19.98 10.43
C LEU A 474 -24.17 -19.12 10.28
N TYR A 475 -24.53 -18.36 11.31
CA TYR A 475 -25.65 -17.44 11.29
C TYR A 475 -25.48 -16.36 10.21
N SER A 476 -24.29 -15.79 10.08
CA SER A 476 -23.95 -14.81 9.05
C SER A 476 -24.16 -15.39 7.64
N HIS A 477 -23.64 -16.60 7.40
CA HIS A 477 -23.82 -17.33 6.14
C HIS A 477 -25.29 -17.61 5.83
N CYS A 478 -26.04 -18.17 6.78
CA CYS A 478 -27.46 -18.47 6.61
C CYS A 478 -28.28 -17.20 6.35
N THR A 479 -28.05 -16.13 7.11
CA THR A 479 -28.75 -14.85 6.95
C THR A 479 -28.48 -14.25 5.57
N ARG A 480 -27.25 -14.35 5.07
CA ARG A 480 -26.86 -13.83 3.76
C ARG A 480 -27.63 -14.47 2.60
N HIS A 481 -28.07 -15.71 2.79
CA HIS A 481 -28.78 -16.54 1.81
C HIS A 481 -30.23 -16.82 2.24
N ASP A 482 -30.84 -15.91 2.99
CA ASP A 482 -32.26 -15.97 3.41
C ASP A 482 -32.65 -17.31 4.07
N HIS A 483 -31.74 -17.86 4.86
CA HIS A 483 -31.86 -19.15 5.54
C HIS A 483 -32.20 -20.31 4.59
N PHE A 484 -31.84 -20.18 3.30
CA PHE A 484 -32.07 -21.17 2.25
C PHE A 484 -33.55 -21.57 2.06
N ILE A 485 -34.49 -20.71 2.46
CA ILE A 485 -35.94 -20.98 2.37
C ILE A 485 -36.40 -21.13 0.92
N SER A 486 -35.87 -20.31 0.00
CA SER A 486 -36.23 -20.40 -1.42
C SER A 486 -35.83 -21.74 -2.05
N SER A 487 -34.65 -22.26 -1.69
CA SER A 487 -34.13 -23.54 -2.20
C SER A 487 -34.92 -24.75 -1.72
N SER A 488 -35.50 -24.68 -0.50
CA SER A 488 -36.36 -25.75 0.01
C SER A 488 -37.74 -25.75 -0.64
N LEU A 489 -38.26 -24.57 -1.00
CA LEU A 489 -39.54 -24.43 -1.70
C LEU A 489 -39.45 -24.84 -3.18
N SER A 490 -38.30 -24.64 -3.85
CA SER A 490 -38.11 -25.02 -5.25
C SER A 490 -37.89 -26.51 -5.50
N SER A 491 -37.67 -27.29 -4.44
CA SER A 491 -37.50 -28.74 -4.47
C SER A 491 -38.77 -29.52 -4.08
N SER A 492 -39.87 -28.80 -3.86
CA SER A 492 -41.25 -29.30 -3.72
C SER A 492 -42.00 -29.10 -5.03
#